data_AF-A0A8T4XW45-F1
#
_entry.id   AF-A0A8T4XW45-F1
#
_cell.length_a   1.000
_cell.length_b   1.000
_cell.length_c   1.000
_cell.angle_alpha   90.00
_cell.angle_beta   90.00
_cell.angle_gamma   90.00
#
_symmetry.space_group_name_H-M   'P 1'
#
loop_
_entity.id
_entity.type
_entity.pdbx_description
1 polymer ?
#
loop_
_entity_poly.entity_id
_entity_poly.type
_entity_poly.pdbx_seq_one_letter_code
_entity_poly.pdbx_strand_id
1 'polypeptide(L)'
;RSAVIRLRKEILPFPFFRKKKEAEVPPITREQFLQLVPLRNPALKWKRYRSGEVYIILEGPRRPARRGIASKLFPVASSPRTKRIILDKIGSFVWELCDGNNTIDDIITKLSEAHKLTRREAEIPLRAYLQTLAKRGFIGVLPKEALAKYQAEAKSKEDMEGKAELEEAEEEGKARGLEDKGSETNGQGYES
;
A
#
# COMPACT_ATOMS: atom_id res chain seq x y z
N ARG A 1 65.54 -47.60 9.34
CA ARG A 1 64.92 -48.86 8.88
C ARG A 1 63.42 -48.62 8.76
N SER A 2 62.86 -48.94 7.59
CA SER A 2 61.44 -49.04 7.23
C SER A 2 60.60 -49.76 8.32
N ALA A 3 59.26 -49.70 8.39
CA ALA A 3 58.26 -49.71 7.33
C ALA A 3 56.81 -49.57 7.89
N VAL A 4 55.84 -49.33 6.97
CA VAL A 4 54.39 -49.64 6.99
C VAL A 4 53.53 -48.78 7.95
N ILE A 5 52.43 -48.11 7.57
CA ILE A 5 51.09 -48.60 7.18
C ILE A 5 50.32 -47.39 6.59
N ARG A 6 50.01 -47.34 5.27
CA ARG A 6 48.76 -47.78 4.59
C ARG A 6 47.45 -47.11 5.10
N LEU A 7 46.93 -46.20 4.26
CA LEU A 7 45.54 -45.68 4.11
C LEU A 7 44.50 -45.90 5.22
N ARG A 8 43.80 -44.81 5.59
CA ARG A 8 42.32 -44.79 5.62
C ARG A 8 41.76 -43.47 5.10
N LYS A 9 40.83 -43.63 4.17
CA LYS A 9 39.98 -42.64 3.51
C LYS A 9 38.58 -42.91 4.04
N GLU A 10 38.08 -42.09 4.97
CA GLU A 10 36.67 -42.04 5.37
C GLU A 10 36.32 -40.55 5.53
N ILE A 11 35.53 -39.95 4.63
CA ILE A 11 34.08 -40.11 4.44
C ILE A 11 33.31 -39.64 5.68
N LEU A 12 32.78 -38.42 5.62
CA LEU A 12 31.36 -38.16 5.87
C LEU A 12 30.92 -36.91 5.05
N PRO A 13 29.99 -37.04 4.10
CA PRO A 13 29.35 -35.91 3.44
C PRO A 13 28.30 -35.31 4.38
N PHE A 14 28.42 -34.01 4.67
CA PHE A 14 27.42 -33.27 5.43
C PHE A 14 26.04 -33.40 4.76
N PRO A 15 25.01 -33.83 5.51
CA PRO A 15 23.69 -34.04 4.95
C PRO A 15 22.97 -32.70 4.75
N PHE A 16 22.43 -32.54 3.55
CA PHE A 16 21.04 -32.13 3.35
C PHE A 16 20.69 -30.64 3.58
N PHE A 17 21.28 -29.76 2.78
CA PHE A 17 20.57 -28.55 2.34
C PHE A 17 19.50 -28.96 1.31
N ARG A 18 18.33 -29.38 1.80
CA ARG A 18 17.13 -29.56 0.97
C ARG A 18 16.71 -28.17 0.50
N LYS A 19 17.08 -27.76 -0.72
CA LYS A 19 16.46 -26.62 -1.38
C LYS A 19 14.94 -26.81 -1.29
N LYS A 20 14.27 -25.95 -0.52
CA LYS A 20 12.82 -25.86 -0.54
C LYS A 20 12.46 -25.65 -2.01
N LYS A 21 11.73 -26.61 -2.60
CA LYS A 21 11.23 -26.50 -3.98
C LYS A 21 10.38 -25.22 -3.97
N GLU A 22 10.96 -24.14 -4.46
CA GLU A 22 10.28 -22.88 -4.66
C GLU A 22 9.09 -23.27 -5.53
N ALA A 23 7.88 -23.21 -4.96
CA ALA A 23 6.69 -23.59 -5.69
C ALA A 23 6.74 -22.76 -6.98
N GLU A 24 6.88 -23.43 -8.12
CA GLU A 24 6.96 -22.77 -9.41
C GLU A 24 5.67 -21.95 -9.53
N VAL A 25 5.77 -20.64 -9.29
CA VAL A 25 4.63 -19.74 -9.41
C VAL A 25 4.22 -19.90 -10.87
N PRO A 26 3.05 -20.47 -11.16
CA PRO A 26 2.68 -20.76 -12.54
C PRO A 26 2.78 -19.45 -13.32
N PRO A 27 3.38 -19.48 -14.52
CA PRO A 27 3.53 -18.27 -15.31
C PRO A 27 2.13 -17.69 -15.56
N ILE A 28 1.92 -16.45 -15.13
CA ILE A 28 0.66 -15.75 -15.30
C ILE A 28 0.34 -15.70 -16.80
N THR A 29 -0.81 -16.24 -17.18
CA THR A 29 -1.25 -16.22 -18.58
C THR A 29 -1.58 -14.80 -19.00
N ARG A 30 -1.60 -14.54 -20.32
CA ARG A 30 -2.00 -13.22 -20.83
C ARG A 30 -3.40 -12.82 -20.36
N GLU A 31 -4.35 -13.74 -20.42
CA GLU A 31 -5.74 -13.53 -20.00
C GLU A 31 -5.82 -13.16 -18.51
N GLN A 32 -5.11 -13.89 -17.66
CA GLN A 32 -5.04 -13.58 -16.23
C GLN A 32 -4.45 -12.19 -15.99
N PHE A 33 -3.38 -11.83 -16.70
CA PHE A 33 -2.77 -10.50 -16.57
C PHE A 33 -3.76 -9.37 -16.90
N LEU A 34 -4.54 -9.52 -17.97
CA LEU A 34 -5.50 -8.50 -18.40
C LEU A 34 -6.62 -8.25 -17.36
N GLN A 35 -6.99 -9.28 -16.60
CA GLN A 35 -8.00 -9.20 -15.54
C GLN A 35 -7.50 -8.59 -14.23
N LEU A 36 -6.18 -8.41 -14.09
CA LEU A 36 -5.63 -7.78 -12.90
C LEU A 36 -5.96 -6.29 -12.86
N VAL A 37 -5.94 -5.75 -11.66
CA VAL A 37 -6.23 -4.36 -11.35
C VAL A 37 -4.99 -3.73 -10.71
N PRO A 38 -4.38 -2.72 -11.35
CA PRO A 38 -3.30 -1.97 -10.74
C PRO A 38 -3.85 -0.98 -9.70
N LEU A 39 -3.28 -1.02 -8.50
CA LEU A 39 -3.60 -0.13 -7.40
C LEU A 39 -2.35 0.64 -6.99
N ARG A 40 -2.45 1.97 -6.94
CA ARG A 40 -1.38 2.83 -6.42
C ARG A 40 -1.09 2.55 -4.96
N ASN A 41 0.19 2.65 -4.59
CA ASN A 41 0.59 2.59 -3.19
C ASN A 41 0.07 3.84 -2.45
N PRO A 42 -0.85 3.71 -1.47
CA PRO A 42 -1.45 4.84 -0.76
C PRO A 42 -0.44 5.63 0.09
N ALA A 43 0.69 5.02 0.46
CA ALA A 43 1.76 5.72 1.18
C ALA A 43 2.54 6.72 0.31
N LEU A 44 2.37 6.67 -1.03
CA LEU A 44 3.06 7.57 -1.94
C LEU A 44 2.28 8.87 -2.16
N LYS A 45 2.95 9.99 -1.89
CA LYS A 45 2.46 11.32 -2.25
C LYS A 45 2.75 11.58 -3.72
N TRP A 46 1.76 12.05 -4.46
CA TRP A 46 1.92 12.46 -5.85
C TRP A 46 1.06 13.70 -6.12
N LYS A 47 1.43 14.46 -7.14
CA LYS A 47 0.72 15.67 -7.57
C LYS A 47 0.78 15.78 -9.08
N ARG A 48 -0.18 16.52 -9.65
CA ARG A 48 -0.23 16.83 -11.08
C ARG A 48 0.27 18.26 -11.33
N TYR A 49 1.10 18.44 -12.34
CA TYR A 49 1.48 19.75 -12.85
C TYR A 49 0.37 20.33 -13.73
N ARG A 50 0.38 21.66 -13.91
CA ARG A 50 -0.51 22.34 -14.86
C ARG A 50 -0.28 21.88 -16.31
N SER A 51 0.92 21.37 -16.64
CA SER A 51 1.24 20.77 -17.94
C SER A 51 0.53 19.44 -18.21
N GLY A 52 -0.09 18.84 -17.18
CA GLY A 52 -0.75 17.55 -17.25
C GLY A 52 0.11 16.37 -16.78
N GLU A 53 1.40 16.58 -16.51
CA GLU A 53 2.33 15.54 -16.04
C GLU A 53 2.19 15.29 -14.55
N VAL A 54 2.38 14.04 -14.13
CA VAL A 54 2.36 13.62 -12.73
C VAL A 54 3.79 13.56 -12.18
N TYR A 55 3.98 14.00 -10.94
CA TYR A 55 5.21 13.73 -10.21
C TYR A 55 4.94 13.00 -8.90
N ILE A 56 5.75 11.99 -8.64
CA ILE A 56 5.75 11.18 -7.42
C ILE A 56 6.82 11.75 -6.48
N ILE A 57 6.45 11.93 -5.21
CA ILE A 57 7.31 12.43 -4.15
C ILE A 57 7.76 11.23 -3.31
N LEU A 58 9.05 10.93 -3.36
CA LEU A 58 9.68 9.90 -2.55
C LEU A 58 10.38 10.57 -1.36
N GLU A 59 9.98 10.18 -0.16
CA GLU A 59 10.65 10.57 1.07
C GLU A 59 11.75 9.53 1.35
N GLY A 60 13.01 9.93 1.17
CA GLY A 60 14.16 9.07 1.43
C GLY A 60 14.45 8.95 2.93
N PRO A 61 15.21 7.91 3.34
CA PRO A 61 15.59 7.74 4.73
C PRO A 61 16.36 8.96 5.23
N ARG A 62 16.01 9.43 6.43
CA ARG A 62 16.77 10.47 7.13
C ARG A 62 18.19 9.94 7.34
N ARG A 63 19.20 10.65 6.81
CA ARG A 63 20.58 10.29 7.14
C ARG A 63 20.77 10.51 8.63
N PRO A 64 21.38 9.56 9.37
CA PRO A 64 21.83 9.88 10.72
C PRO A 64 22.82 11.04 10.60
N ALA A 65 22.64 12.07 11.43
CA ALA A 65 23.62 13.15 11.55
C ALA A 65 25.00 12.52 11.75
N ARG A 66 26.00 12.97 10.99
CA ARG A 66 27.37 12.46 11.06
C ARG A 66 27.87 12.67 12.51
N ARG A 67 27.89 11.61 13.32
CA ARG A 67 28.23 11.68 14.75
C ARG A 67 29.75 11.76 14.86
N GLY A 68 30.26 12.98 14.99
CA GLY A 68 31.68 13.27 15.17
C GLY A 68 31.82 14.54 16.00
N ILE A 69 33.00 14.79 16.57
CA ILE A 69 33.28 15.95 17.44
C ILE A 69 32.81 17.31 16.85
N ALA A 70 32.78 17.46 15.52
CA ALA A 70 32.26 18.64 14.83
C ALA A 70 30.72 18.79 14.84
N SER A 71 29.95 17.73 15.11
CA SER A 71 28.47 17.78 15.14
C SER A 71 27.90 18.49 16.38
N LYS A 72 28.76 18.81 17.37
CA LYS A 72 28.40 19.67 18.53
C LYS A 72 28.43 21.16 18.19
N LEU A 73 29.23 21.57 17.21
CA LEU A 73 29.36 22.97 16.80
C LEU A 73 28.41 23.34 15.65
N PHE A 74 28.02 22.37 14.83
CA PHE A 74 27.05 22.56 13.76
C PHE A 74 26.03 21.42 13.77
N PRO A 75 24.85 21.58 14.39
CA PRO A 75 23.76 20.62 14.27
C PRO A 75 23.28 20.61 12.81
N VAL A 76 23.79 19.66 12.01
CA VAL A 76 23.31 19.45 10.65
C VAL A 76 21.89 18.91 10.77
N ALA A 77 20.92 19.78 10.53
CA ALA A 77 19.50 19.42 10.45
C ALA A 77 19.35 18.23 9.51
N SER A 78 18.89 17.10 10.07
CA SER A 78 18.72 15.84 9.34
C SER A 78 17.47 15.95 8.45
N SER A 79 17.58 16.75 7.38
CA SER A 79 16.48 16.97 6.45
C SER A 79 16.21 15.71 5.64
N PRO A 80 14.96 15.21 5.59
CA PRO A 80 14.62 14.08 4.76
C PRO A 80 14.89 14.42 3.29
N ARG A 81 15.64 13.56 2.59
CA ARG A 81 15.92 13.75 1.17
C ARG A 81 14.63 13.47 0.40
N THR A 82 13.96 14.53 -0.04
CA THR A 82 12.80 14.42 -0.91
C THR A 82 13.27 14.28 -2.36
N LYS A 83 13.01 13.14 -2.99
CA LYS A 83 13.27 12.92 -4.42
C LYS A 83 11.95 13.01 -5.17
N ARG A 84 11.91 13.83 -6.22
CA ARG A 84 10.76 13.92 -7.13
C ARG A 84 11.06 13.12 -8.40
N ILE A 85 10.10 12.31 -8.82
CA ILE A 85 10.15 11.58 -10.09
C ILE A 85 9.00 12.10 -10.94
N ILE A 86 9.32 12.69 -12.08
CA ILE A 86 8.32 13.16 -13.05
C ILE A 86 8.03 12.00 -14.00
N LEU A 87 6.75 11.70 -14.18
CA LEU A 87 6.27 10.75 -15.18
C LEU A 87 6.09 11.48 -16.51
N ASP A 88 6.30 10.75 -17.60
CA ASP A 88 5.99 11.21 -18.94
C ASP A 88 4.47 11.37 -19.14
N LYS A 89 4.04 11.98 -20.24
CA LYS A 89 2.60 12.23 -20.49
C LYS A 89 1.78 10.93 -20.55
N ILE A 90 2.28 9.91 -21.25
CA ILE A 90 1.61 8.61 -21.38
C ILE A 90 1.60 7.90 -20.02
N GLY A 91 2.74 7.84 -19.34
CA GLY A 91 2.83 7.27 -17.99
C GLY A 91 1.95 8.00 -16.96
N SER A 92 1.81 9.32 -17.06
CA SER A 92 0.92 10.12 -16.20
C SER A 92 -0.54 9.76 -16.41
N PHE A 93 -0.96 9.58 -17.66
CA PHE A 93 -2.31 9.12 -17.99
C PHE A 93 -2.60 7.73 -17.41
N VAL A 94 -1.68 6.78 -17.60
CA VAL A 94 -1.79 5.43 -17.03
C VAL A 94 -1.81 5.48 -15.50
N TRP A 95 -0.95 6.29 -14.87
CA TRP A 95 -0.88 6.44 -13.43
C TRP A 95 -2.22 6.90 -12.82
N GLU A 96 -2.92 7.82 -13.48
CA GLU A 96 -4.24 8.28 -13.04
C GLU A 96 -5.29 7.16 -13.09
N LEU A 97 -5.20 6.26 -14.08
CA LEU A 97 -6.09 5.10 -14.22
C LEU A 97 -5.79 3.96 -13.22
N CYS A 98 -4.63 3.97 -12.56
CA CYS A 98 -4.25 2.99 -11.52
C CYS A 98 -4.91 3.29 -10.16
N ASP A 99 -6.22 3.49 -10.16
CA ASP A 99 -7.03 3.82 -8.99
C ASP A 99 -7.61 2.61 -8.25
N GLY A 100 -7.44 1.40 -8.78
CA GLY A 100 -8.05 0.20 -8.24
C GLY A 100 -9.44 -0.13 -8.82
N ASN A 101 -9.96 0.69 -9.74
CA ASN A 101 -11.26 0.46 -10.38
C ASN A 101 -11.14 -0.11 -11.79
N ASN A 102 -10.04 0.21 -12.47
CA ASN A 102 -9.79 -0.21 -13.85
C ASN A 102 -8.97 -1.49 -13.89
N THR A 103 -9.36 -2.46 -14.71
CA THR A 103 -8.50 -3.59 -15.04
C THR A 103 -7.40 -3.16 -16.02
N ILE A 104 -6.36 -3.98 -16.17
CA ILE A 104 -5.33 -3.74 -17.19
C ILE A 104 -5.96 -3.70 -18.59
N ASP A 105 -6.99 -4.52 -18.85
CA ASP A 105 -7.71 -4.49 -20.13
C ASP A 105 -8.43 -3.15 -20.41
N ASP A 106 -9.07 -2.60 -19.38
CA ASP A 106 -9.72 -1.30 -19.45
C ASP A 106 -8.70 -0.19 -19.73
N ILE A 107 -7.53 -0.27 -19.10
CA ILE A 107 -6.45 0.69 -19.29
C ILE A 107 -5.91 0.60 -20.73
N ILE A 108 -5.73 -0.60 -21.28
CA ILE A 108 -5.28 -0.78 -22.67
C ILE A 108 -6.29 -0.15 -23.63
N THR A 109 -7.58 -0.36 -23.40
CA THR A 109 -8.66 0.19 -24.23
C THR A 109 -8.65 1.71 -24.19
N LYS A 110 -8.63 2.31 -22.99
CA LYS A 110 -8.56 3.76 -22.80
C LYS A 110 -7.28 4.38 -23.40
N LEU A 111 -6.15 3.68 -23.27
CA LEU A 111 -4.87 4.14 -23.83
C LEU A 111 -4.88 4.09 -25.36
N SER A 112 -5.43 3.03 -25.94
CA SER A 112 -5.62 2.84 -27.37
C SER A 112 -6.49 3.95 -27.97
N GLU A 113 -7.61 4.28 -27.31
CA GLU A 113 -8.52 5.35 -27.73
C GLU A 113 -7.87 6.73 -27.63
N ALA A 114 -7.24 7.04 -26.49
CA ALA A 114 -6.65 8.37 -26.24
C ALA A 114 -5.49 8.70 -27.20
N HIS A 115 -4.70 7.69 -27.59
CA HIS A 115 -3.51 7.87 -28.42
C HIS A 115 -3.65 7.30 -29.84
N LYS A 116 -4.85 6.83 -30.23
CA LYS A 116 -5.14 6.23 -31.56
C LYS A 116 -4.17 5.10 -31.91
N LEU A 117 -3.80 4.28 -30.93
CA LEU A 117 -2.90 3.14 -31.09
C LEU A 117 -3.70 1.85 -31.30
N THR A 118 -3.10 0.84 -31.92
CA THR A 118 -3.70 -0.51 -31.89
C THR A 118 -3.59 -1.13 -30.49
N ARG A 119 -4.44 -2.11 -30.19
CA ARG A 119 -4.44 -2.81 -28.90
C ARG A 119 -3.09 -3.43 -28.55
N ARG A 120 -2.40 -4.03 -29.54
CA ARG A 120 -1.06 -4.63 -29.34
C ARG A 120 0.01 -3.58 -29.06
N GLU A 121 -0.04 -2.44 -29.76
CA GLU A 121 0.89 -1.32 -29.55
C GLU A 121 0.68 -0.64 -28.19
N ALA A 122 -0.53 -0.66 -27.64
CA ALA A 122 -0.80 -0.19 -26.28
C ALA A 122 -0.37 -1.21 -25.21
N GLU A 123 -0.67 -2.49 -25.40
CA GLU A 123 -0.46 -3.55 -24.41
C GLU A 123 1.02 -3.78 -24.07
N ILE A 124 1.86 -3.93 -25.09
CA ILE A 124 3.28 -4.27 -24.90
C ILE A 124 4.03 -3.22 -24.04
N PRO A 125 3.98 -1.91 -24.37
CA PRO A 125 4.65 -0.90 -23.55
C PRO A 125 3.97 -0.71 -22.20
N LEU A 126 2.64 -0.82 -22.11
CA LEU A 126 1.93 -0.74 -20.85
C LEU A 126 2.41 -1.82 -19.87
N ARG A 127 2.55 -3.06 -20.34
CA ARG A 127 3.06 -4.17 -19.53
C ARG A 127 4.45 -3.88 -18.96
N ALA A 128 5.37 -3.40 -19.80
CA ALA A 128 6.73 -3.03 -19.37
C ALA A 128 6.73 -1.88 -18.36
N TYR A 129 5.85 -0.89 -18.57
CA TYR A 129 5.69 0.25 -17.68
C TYR A 129 5.15 -0.16 -16.30
N LEU A 130 4.04 -0.92 -16.26
CA LEU A 130 3.46 -1.45 -15.02
C LEU A 130 4.47 -2.32 -14.27
N GLN A 131 5.26 -3.14 -14.96
CA GLN A 131 6.30 -3.94 -14.33
C GLN A 131 7.39 -3.06 -13.68
N THR A 132 7.74 -1.93 -14.30
CA THR A 132 8.72 -0.98 -13.75
C THR A 132 8.17 -0.28 -12.50
N LEU A 133 6.89 0.13 -12.52
CA LEU A 133 6.22 0.71 -11.36
C LEU A 133 6.10 -0.31 -10.21
N ALA A 134 5.73 -1.54 -10.51
CA ALA A 134 5.61 -2.62 -9.53
C ALA A 134 6.97 -2.98 -8.90
N LYS A 135 8.03 -3.11 -9.71
CA LYS A 135 9.40 -3.36 -9.21
C LYS A 135 9.89 -2.27 -8.27
N ARG A 136 9.43 -1.03 -8.45
CA ARG A 136 9.77 0.11 -7.59
C ARG A 136 8.84 0.25 -6.38
N GLY A 137 7.81 -0.59 -6.25
CA GLY A 137 6.83 -0.53 -5.16
C GLY A 137 5.86 0.65 -5.28
N PHE A 138 5.70 1.22 -6.48
CA PHE A 138 4.80 2.36 -6.70
C PHE A 138 3.35 1.93 -6.89
N ILE A 139 3.14 0.74 -7.44
CA ILE A 139 1.84 0.11 -7.61
C ILE A 139 1.89 -1.33 -7.12
N GLY A 140 0.77 -1.82 -6.60
CA GLY A 140 0.45 -3.23 -6.50
C GLY A 140 -0.45 -3.65 -7.65
N VAL A 141 -0.47 -4.94 -7.98
CA VAL A 141 -1.34 -5.51 -9.00
C VAL A 141 -2.07 -6.68 -8.37
N LEU A 142 -3.41 -6.65 -8.39
CA LEU A 142 -4.25 -7.58 -7.64
C LEU A 142 -5.39 -8.09 -8.53
N PRO A 143 -5.91 -9.31 -8.30
CA PRO A 143 -7.16 -9.74 -8.92
C PRO A 143 -8.32 -8.86 -8.46
N LYS A 144 -9.27 -8.56 -9.35
CA LYS A 144 -10.47 -7.78 -9.03
C LYS A 144 -11.27 -8.38 -7.86
N GLU A 145 -11.34 -9.71 -7.82
CA GLU A 145 -12.01 -10.46 -6.75
C GLU A 145 -11.37 -10.23 -5.38
N ALA A 146 -10.04 -10.10 -5.32
CA ALA A 146 -9.34 -9.84 -4.07
C ALA A 146 -9.65 -8.44 -3.55
N LEU A 147 -9.65 -7.43 -4.43
CA LEU A 147 -10.00 -6.05 -4.06
C LEU A 147 -11.42 -5.95 -3.51
N ALA A 148 -12.39 -6.62 -4.13
CA ALA A 148 -13.77 -6.62 -3.66
C ALA A 148 -13.90 -7.21 -2.24
N LYS A 149 -13.16 -8.28 -1.93
CA LYS A 149 -13.13 -8.89 -0.60
C LYS A 149 -12.55 -7.93 0.44
N TYR A 150 -11.39 -7.33 0.15
CA TYR A 150 -10.78 -6.35 1.06
C TYR A 150 -11.68 -5.14 1.33
N GLN A 151 -12.36 -4.63 0.30
CA GLN A 151 -13.30 -3.52 0.45
C GLN A 151 -14.54 -3.90 1.27
N ALA A 152 -15.08 -5.11 1.08
CA ALA A 152 -16.20 -5.62 1.87
C ALA A 152 -15.84 -5.82 3.34
N GLU A 153 -14.64 -6.35 3.63
CA GLU A 153 -14.12 -6.53 4.99
C GLU A 153 -13.78 -5.20 5.68
N ALA A 154 -13.36 -4.18 4.93
CA ALA A 154 -13.12 -2.84 5.48
C ALA A 154 -14.45 -2.17 5.85
N LYS A 155 -15.43 -2.24 4.95
CA LYS A 155 -16.76 -1.65 5.16
C LYS A 155 -17.50 -2.28 6.34
N SER A 156 -17.41 -3.60 6.50
CA SER A 156 -18.03 -4.29 7.64
C SER A 156 -17.39 -3.94 8.99
N LYS A 157 -16.11 -3.52 9.01
CA LYS A 157 -15.45 -3.03 10.23
C LYS A 157 -15.85 -1.60 10.56
N GLU A 158 -15.87 -0.72 9.56
CA GLU A 158 -16.31 0.68 9.71
C GLU A 158 -17.78 0.76 10.13
N ASP A 159 -18.65 -0.08 9.55
CA ASP A 159 -20.07 -0.17 9.92
C ASP A 159 -20.28 -0.74 11.35
N MET A 160 -19.31 -1.48 11.90
CA MET A 160 -19.36 -2.02 13.26
C MET A 160 -18.85 -0.99 14.29
N GLU A 161 -17.77 -0.28 13.95
CA GLU A 161 -17.16 0.76 14.78
C GLU A 161 -18.06 2.00 14.86
N GLY A 162 -18.67 2.42 13.74
CA GLY A 162 -19.66 3.50 13.74
C GLY A 162 -20.99 3.15 14.43
N LYS A 163 -21.34 1.86 14.55
CA LYS A 163 -22.50 1.43 15.35
C LYS A 163 -22.19 1.44 16.85
N ALA A 164 -20.97 1.10 17.24
CA ALA A 164 -20.53 1.19 18.64
C ALA A 164 -20.52 2.64 19.14
N GLU A 165 -20.04 3.59 18.32
CA GLU A 165 -20.05 5.02 18.66
C GLU A 165 -21.47 5.62 18.77
N LEU A 166 -22.43 5.11 17.98
CA LEU A 166 -23.84 5.54 18.05
C LEU A 166 -24.58 4.95 19.27
N GLU A 167 -24.26 3.72 19.67
CA GLU A 167 -24.83 3.08 20.86
C GLU A 167 -24.29 3.72 22.15
N GLU A 168 -23.00 4.07 22.19
CA GLU A 168 -22.37 4.79 23.33
C GLU A 168 -22.92 6.23 23.47
N ALA A 169 -23.20 6.91 22.34
CA ALA A 169 -23.84 8.23 22.35
C ALA A 169 -25.32 8.19 22.78
N GLU A 170 -26.06 7.13 22.46
CA GLU A 170 -27.44 6.92 22.94
C GLU A 170 -27.49 6.58 24.44
N GLU A 171 -26.52 5.83 24.97
CA GLU A 171 -26.40 5.56 26.42
C GLU A 171 -26.03 6.82 27.22
N GLU A 172 -25.08 7.64 26.75
CA GLU A 172 -24.73 8.92 27.38
C GLU A 172 -25.88 9.94 27.30
N GLY A 173 -26.63 9.96 26.20
CA GLY A 173 -27.83 10.78 26.03
C GLY A 173 -28.96 10.40 27.00
N LYS A 174 -29.12 9.11 27.31
CA LYS A 174 -30.08 8.61 28.32
C LYS A 174 -29.66 8.93 29.75
N ALA A 175 -28.37 8.93 30.05
CA ALA A 175 -27.85 9.28 31.37
C ALA A 175 -28.08 10.76 31.73
N ARG A 176 -27.98 11.68 30.74
CA ARG A 176 -28.24 13.13 30.95
C ARG A 176 -29.72 13.50 31.01
N GLY A 177 -30.62 12.62 30.56
CA GLY A 177 -32.08 12.86 30.57
C GLY A 177 -32.77 12.61 31.91
N LEU A 178 -32.05 12.15 32.95
CA LEU A 178 -32.61 11.81 34.26
C LEU A 178 -32.36 12.85 35.36
N GLU A 179 -31.60 13.92 35.10
CA GLU A 179 -31.29 14.94 36.13
C GLU A 179 -32.28 16.12 36.18
N ASP A 180 -33.19 16.27 35.21
CA ASP A 180 -34.12 17.42 35.13
C ASP A 180 -35.56 17.14 35.62
N LYS A 181 -35.73 16.16 36.51
CA LYS A 181 -37.01 15.92 37.22
C LYS A 181 -36.81 15.94 38.73
N GLY A 182 -36.45 17.11 39.25
CA GLY A 182 -36.18 17.27 40.67
C GLY A 182 -36.35 18.70 41.20
N SER A 183 -37.37 19.45 40.77
CA SER A 183 -37.79 20.65 41.52
C SER A 183 -39.22 21.11 41.22
N GLU A 184 -40.21 20.25 41.44
CA GLU A 184 -41.58 20.71 41.73
C GLU A 184 -42.03 20.08 43.04
N THR A 185 -42.04 20.89 44.10
CA THR A 185 -43.09 20.99 45.13
C THR A 185 -42.56 21.89 46.23
N ASN A 186 -42.91 23.18 46.19
CA ASN A 186 -42.97 23.99 47.41
C ASN A 186 -44.38 24.57 47.48
N GLY A 187 -45.26 23.81 48.14
CA GLY A 187 -46.65 24.13 48.36
C GLY A 187 -47.02 23.80 49.81
N GLN A 188 -47.09 24.86 50.61
CA GLN A 188 -47.91 25.03 51.82
C GLN A 188 -47.56 24.25 53.10
N GLY A 189 -47.15 25.02 54.11
CA GLY A 189 -48.06 25.33 55.23
C GLY A 189 -47.76 24.64 56.57
N TYR A 190 -47.36 25.43 57.57
CA TYR A 190 -47.59 25.12 58.98
C TYR A 190 -47.89 26.41 59.74
N GLU A 191 -49.08 26.44 60.34
CA GLU A 191 -49.55 27.41 61.34
C GLU A 191 -48.69 27.38 62.61
N SER A 192 -48.42 28.55 63.18
CA SER A 192 -48.75 28.98 64.56
C SER A 192 -48.02 30.27 64.92
#